data_AF-A0A6N3GP43-F1
#
_entry.id   AF-A0A6N3GP43-F1
#
_cell.length_a   1.000
_cell.length_b   1.000
_cell.length_c   1.000
_cell.angle_alpha   90.00
_cell.angle_beta   90.00
_cell.angle_gamma   90.00
#
_symmetry.space_group_name_H-M   'P 1'
#
loop_
_entity.id
_entity.type
_entity.pdbx_description
1 polymer ?
#
loop_
_entity_poly.entity_id
_entity_poly.type
_entity_poly.pdbx_seq_one_letter_code
_entity_poly.pdbx_strand_id
1 'polypeptide(L)'
;MENIIKIINENSAFIIIGLLAILLLLLIMVISLMGSTRKLEKKYRRLMRGVNTKNLEELITSKIDEIDKAMAKSEEALNKCEVIKEEIKGCVNKVAIMRYKAFPDVGSDLSFSVAILDSYNDGVLITGIYSRQDSTTYAKPVDKGISRYELSEEESYVLNEAINKK
;
A
#
# COMPACT_ATOMS: atom_id res chain seq x y z
N MET A 1 45.05 -77.05 0.52
CA MET A 1 43.64 -76.91 0.07
C MET A 1 42.66 -77.49 1.08
N GLU A 2 42.92 -78.69 1.64
CA GLU A 2 42.05 -79.34 2.64
C GLU A 2 41.89 -78.56 3.95
N ASN A 3 42.95 -77.93 4.48
CA ASN A 3 42.85 -77.13 5.72
C ASN A 3 41.95 -75.90 5.59
N ILE A 4 41.90 -75.27 4.40
CA ILE A 4 41.02 -74.11 4.14
C ILE A 4 39.57 -74.56 4.08
N ILE A 5 39.30 -75.69 3.42
CA ILE A 5 37.96 -76.27 3.33
C ILE A 5 37.44 -76.71 4.71
N LYS A 6 38.33 -77.23 5.57
CA LYS A 6 37.99 -77.63 6.96
C LYS A 6 37.58 -76.42 7.82
N ILE A 7 38.34 -75.33 7.75
CA ILE A 7 38.04 -74.07 8.47
C ILE A 7 36.75 -73.41 7.94
N ILE A 8 36.49 -73.48 6.63
CA ILE A 8 35.24 -72.97 6.03
C ILE A 8 34.05 -73.80 6.49
N ASN A 9 34.16 -75.13 6.56
CA ASN A 9 33.06 -75.99 7.02
C ASN A 9 32.76 -75.77 8.51
N GLU A 10 33.78 -75.60 9.35
CA GLU A 10 33.62 -75.29 10.79
C GLU A 10 32.94 -73.92 11.02
N ASN A 11 33.19 -72.92 10.16
CA ASN A 11 32.64 -71.56 10.30
C ASN A 11 31.50 -71.23 9.33
N SER A 12 31.01 -72.21 8.58
CA SER A 12 30.00 -72.05 7.52
C SER A 12 28.72 -71.37 8.00
N ALA A 13 28.25 -71.72 9.20
CA ALA A 13 27.07 -71.12 9.82
C ALA A 13 27.24 -69.61 10.08
N PHE A 14 28.41 -69.19 10.56
CA PHE A 14 28.68 -67.76 10.83
C PHE A 14 28.76 -66.93 9.54
N ILE A 15 29.34 -67.50 8.47
CA ILE A 15 29.40 -66.86 7.15
C ILE A 15 27.99 -66.66 6.59
N ILE A 16 27.13 -67.68 6.70
CA ILE A 16 25.74 -67.62 6.23
C ILE A 16 24.94 -66.55 7.00
N ILE A 17 25.08 -66.48 8.32
CA ILE A 17 24.41 -65.46 9.15
C ILE A 17 24.90 -64.06 8.79
N GLY A 18 26.21 -63.88 8.58
CA GLY A 18 26.78 -62.60 8.17
C GLY A 18 26.25 -62.14 6.80
N LEU A 19 26.18 -63.05 5.83
CA LEU A 19 25.60 -62.78 4.51
C LEU A 19 24.11 -62.39 4.60
N LEU A 20 23.35 -63.07 5.44
CA LEU A 20 21.92 -62.81 5.63
C LEU A 20 21.69 -61.44 6.29
N ALA A 21 22.52 -61.07 7.25
CA ALA A 21 22.49 -59.73 7.86
C ALA A 21 22.79 -58.63 6.85
N ILE A 22 23.81 -58.81 5.99
CA ILE A 22 24.14 -57.87 4.91
C ILE A 22 22.98 -57.75 3.92
N LEU A 23 22.34 -58.86 3.55
CA LEU A 23 21.20 -58.87 2.65
C LEU A 23 20.00 -58.10 3.22
N LEU A 24 19.69 -58.28 4.50
CA LEU A 24 18.63 -57.52 5.17
C LEU A 24 18.96 -56.03 5.24
N LEU A 25 20.21 -55.66 5.52
CA LEU A 25 20.65 -54.27 5.56
C LEU A 25 20.51 -53.60 4.18
N LEU A 26 20.95 -54.27 3.11
CA LEU A 26 20.78 -53.79 1.74
C LEU A 26 19.31 -53.63 1.37
N LEU A 27 18.44 -54.55 1.80
CA LEU A 27 17.01 -54.49 1.53
C LEU A 27 16.35 -53.28 2.23
N ILE A 28 16.70 -53.02 3.49
CA ILE A 28 16.24 -51.84 4.24
C ILE A 28 16.70 -50.55 3.54
N MET A 29 17.96 -50.52 3.07
CA MET A 29 18.51 -49.38 2.33
C MET A 29 17.71 -49.11 1.04
N VAL A 30 17.42 -50.13 0.23
CA VAL A 30 16.63 -49.98 -1.01
C VAL A 30 15.23 -49.45 -0.73
N ILE A 31 14.55 -49.96 0.30
CA ILE A 31 13.21 -49.48 0.70
C ILE A 31 13.28 -48.00 1.12
N SER A 32 14.30 -47.61 1.88
CA SER A 32 14.51 -46.23 2.29
C SER A 32 14.73 -45.29 1.10
N LEU A 33 15.59 -45.69 0.14
CA LEU A 33 15.82 -44.92 -1.09
C LEU A 33 14.53 -44.78 -1.91
N MET A 34 13.77 -45.86 -2.11
CA MET A 34 12.47 -45.80 -2.81
C MET A 34 11.46 -44.88 -2.10
N GLY A 35 11.44 -44.89 -0.77
CA GLY A 35 10.59 -43.98 0.00
C GLY A 35 10.96 -42.51 -0.21
N SER A 36 12.26 -42.21 -0.21
CA SER A 36 12.77 -40.85 -0.44
C SER A 36 12.50 -40.35 -1.86
N THR A 37 12.78 -41.17 -2.88
CA THR A 37 12.56 -40.81 -4.28
C THR A 37 11.08 -40.58 -4.58
N ARG A 38 10.17 -41.41 -4.05
CA ARG A 38 8.71 -41.20 -4.18
C ARG A 38 8.25 -39.90 -3.53
N LYS A 39 8.82 -39.51 -2.38
CA LYS A 39 8.50 -38.23 -1.72
C LYS A 39 8.96 -37.04 -2.57
N LEU A 40 10.17 -37.14 -3.16
CA LEU A 40 10.72 -36.10 -4.01
C LEU A 40 9.91 -35.95 -5.31
N GLU A 41 9.56 -37.07 -5.95
CA GLU A 41 8.73 -37.09 -7.16
C GLU A 41 7.36 -36.45 -6.92
N LYS A 42 6.71 -36.72 -5.77
CA LYS A 42 5.44 -36.10 -5.42
C LYS A 42 5.55 -34.58 -5.24
N LYS A 43 6.63 -34.08 -4.60
CA LYS A 43 6.86 -32.64 -4.47
C LYS A 43 7.10 -31.99 -5.84
N TYR A 44 7.93 -32.62 -6.66
CA TYR A 44 8.24 -32.16 -8.01
C TYR A 44 6.98 -32.10 -8.90
N ARG A 45 6.18 -33.16 -8.91
CA ARG A 45 4.91 -33.21 -9.68
C ARG A 45 3.87 -32.20 -9.18
N ARG A 46 3.87 -31.86 -7.88
CA ARG A 46 2.99 -30.80 -7.35
C ARG A 46 3.40 -29.42 -7.83
N LEU A 47 4.71 -29.13 -7.86
CA LEU A 47 5.25 -27.89 -8.40
C LEU A 47 5.03 -27.78 -9.92
N MET A 48 5.12 -28.90 -10.64
CA MET A 48 4.88 -28.98 -12.09
C MET A 48 3.40 -29.19 -12.46
N ARG A 49 2.46 -29.22 -11.51
CA ARG A 49 1.06 -29.56 -11.80
C ARG A 49 0.40 -28.42 -12.57
N GLY A 50 0.10 -28.66 -13.84
CA GLY A 50 -0.46 -27.65 -14.76
C GLY A 50 0.57 -27.00 -15.68
N VAL A 51 1.86 -27.35 -15.54
CA VAL A 51 2.94 -26.90 -16.43
C VAL A 51 3.28 -28.05 -17.38
N ASN A 52 3.13 -27.82 -18.69
CA ASN A 52 3.54 -28.81 -19.68
C ASN A 52 5.08 -28.93 -19.63
N THR A 53 5.58 -30.17 -19.74
CA THR A 53 6.92 -30.72 -19.44
C THR A 53 8.22 -29.92 -19.67
N LYS A 54 8.21 -28.67 -20.13
CA LYS A 54 9.43 -27.89 -20.37
C LYS A 54 9.59 -26.58 -19.61
N ASN A 55 8.55 -25.99 -19.02
CA ASN A 55 8.57 -24.52 -18.89
C ASN A 55 8.31 -23.99 -17.47
N LEU A 56 8.90 -24.61 -16.44
CA LEU A 56 8.93 -24.02 -15.09
C LEU A 56 9.79 -22.75 -15.05
N GLU A 57 10.92 -22.76 -15.76
CA GLU A 57 11.76 -21.58 -15.93
C GLU A 57 10.99 -20.47 -16.63
N GLU A 58 10.29 -20.77 -17.74
CA GLU A 58 9.44 -19.80 -18.43
C GLU A 58 8.32 -19.26 -17.53
N LEU A 59 7.70 -20.11 -16.70
CA LEU A 59 6.68 -19.67 -15.74
C LEU A 59 7.26 -18.74 -14.66
N ILE A 60 8.47 -19.04 -14.17
CA ILE A 60 9.15 -18.20 -13.18
C ILE A 60 9.51 -16.87 -13.82
N THR A 61 10.12 -16.89 -15.00
CA THR A 61 10.47 -15.67 -15.76
C THR A 61 9.23 -14.85 -16.08
N SER A 62 8.13 -15.47 -16.52
CA SER A 62 6.88 -14.75 -16.81
C SER A 62 6.30 -14.11 -15.55
N LYS A 63 6.42 -14.76 -14.39
CA LYS A 63 5.95 -14.21 -13.12
C LYS A 63 6.85 -13.09 -12.60
N ILE A 64 8.16 -13.18 -12.81
CA ILE A 64 9.09 -12.07 -12.53
C ILE A 64 8.74 -10.87 -13.41
N ASP A 65 8.53 -11.07 -14.72
CA ASP A 65 8.11 -10.00 -15.64
C ASP A 65 6.77 -9.38 -15.24
N GLU A 66 5.81 -10.18 -14.78
CA GLU A 66 4.52 -9.69 -14.25
C GLU A 66 4.72 -8.84 -12.99
N ILE A 67 5.59 -9.28 -12.07
CA ILE A 67 5.93 -8.54 -10.85
C ILE A 67 6.60 -7.21 -11.21
N ASP A 68 7.58 -7.21 -12.12
CA ASP A 68 8.28 -6.00 -12.54
C ASP A 68 7.30 -5.00 -13.19
N LYS A 69 6.39 -5.49 -14.04
CA LYS A 69 5.32 -4.66 -14.61
C LYS A 69 4.37 -4.12 -13.55
N ALA A 70 4.03 -4.93 -12.54
CA ALA A 70 3.17 -4.49 -11.45
C ALA A 70 3.86 -3.43 -10.59
N MET A 71 5.16 -3.58 -10.31
CA MET A 71 5.98 -2.61 -9.60
C MET A 71 6.07 -1.29 -10.36
N ALA A 72 6.36 -1.33 -11.67
CA ALA A 72 6.39 -0.13 -12.51
C ALA A 72 5.04 0.62 -12.53
N LYS A 73 3.92 -0.12 -12.63
CA LYS A 73 2.58 0.48 -12.53
C LYS A 73 2.30 1.07 -11.15
N SER A 74 2.77 0.42 -10.09
CA SER A 74 2.62 0.92 -8.72
C SER A 74 3.39 2.21 -8.53
N GLU A 75 4.62 2.30 -9.06
CA GLU A 75 5.43 3.52 -9.02
C GLU A 75 4.78 4.66 -9.82
N GLU A 76 4.28 4.36 -11.02
CA GLU A 76 3.52 5.34 -11.82
C GLU A 76 2.28 5.84 -11.08
N ALA A 77 1.54 4.95 -10.40
CA ALA A 77 0.37 5.32 -9.62
C ALA A 77 0.73 6.21 -8.42
N LEU A 78 1.81 5.89 -7.70
CA LEU A 78 2.33 6.72 -6.61
C LEU A 78 2.73 8.11 -7.11
N ASN A 79 3.42 8.20 -8.24
CA ASN A 79 3.79 9.47 -8.85
C ASN A 79 2.55 10.30 -9.23
N LYS A 80 1.51 9.68 -9.80
CA LYS A 80 0.23 10.36 -10.08
C LYS A 80 -0.46 10.84 -8.80
N CYS A 81 -0.43 10.06 -7.74
CA CYS A 81 -0.99 10.47 -6.45
C CYS A 81 -0.28 11.69 -5.86
N GLU A 82 1.05 11.77 -5.95
CA GLU A 82 1.79 12.96 -5.50
C GLU A 82 1.47 14.19 -6.36
N VAL A 83 1.33 14.03 -7.68
CA VAL A 83 0.88 15.13 -8.56
C VAL A 83 -0.50 15.63 -8.16
N ILE A 84 -1.48 14.73 -7.99
CA ILE A 84 -2.84 15.10 -7.57
C ILE A 84 -2.83 15.80 -6.21
N LYS A 85 -2.01 15.33 -5.27
CA LYS A 85 -1.88 15.93 -3.94
C LYS A 85 -1.34 17.35 -4.01
N GLU A 86 -0.40 17.64 -4.91
CA GLU A 86 0.06 19.01 -5.15
C GLU A 86 -1.02 19.87 -5.83
N GLU A 87 -1.75 19.33 -6.80
CA GLU A 87 -2.86 20.05 -7.45
C GLU A 87 -3.98 20.41 -6.46
N ILE A 88 -4.34 19.49 -5.55
CA ILE A 88 -5.36 19.70 -4.51
C ILE A 88 -5.00 20.87 -3.58
N LYS A 89 -3.71 21.17 -3.36
CA LYS A 89 -3.33 22.32 -2.53
C LYS A 89 -3.77 23.65 -3.12
N GLY A 90 -3.86 23.75 -4.45
CA GLY A 90 -4.37 24.94 -5.15
C GLY A 90 -5.90 24.97 -5.27
N CYS A 91 -6.59 23.92 -4.84
CA CYS A 91 -8.05 23.91 -4.75
C CYS A 91 -8.52 24.54 -3.44
N VAL A 92 -9.71 25.14 -3.47
CA VAL A 92 -10.37 25.65 -2.27
C VAL A 92 -10.64 24.49 -1.30
N ASN A 93 -10.05 24.56 -0.11
CA ASN A 93 -10.26 23.59 0.95
C ASN A 93 -10.36 24.19 2.35
N LYS A 94 -10.24 25.51 2.48
CA LYS A 94 -10.41 26.26 3.73
C LYS A 94 -11.55 27.25 3.58
N VAL A 95 -12.66 26.98 4.27
CA VAL A 95 -13.85 27.84 4.22
C VAL A 95 -14.34 28.14 5.63
N ALA A 96 -14.53 29.41 5.96
CA ALA A 96 -15.15 29.86 7.19
C ALA A 96 -16.21 30.93 6.90
N ILE A 97 -17.23 31.01 7.75
CA ILE A 97 -18.34 31.95 7.62
C ILE A 97 -18.75 32.45 8.99
N MET A 98 -18.97 33.76 9.10
CA MET A 98 -19.63 34.37 10.25
C MET A 98 -20.81 35.20 9.77
N ARG A 99 -21.91 35.12 10.53
CA ARG A 99 -23.03 36.05 10.44
C ARG A 99 -23.00 37.01 11.62
N TYR A 100 -23.34 38.26 11.37
CA TYR A 100 -23.32 39.31 12.38
C TYR A 100 -24.31 40.43 12.04
N LYS A 101 -24.45 41.35 12.98
CA LYS A 101 -25.28 42.54 12.87
C LYS A 101 -24.39 43.76 12.63
N ALA A 102 -24.30 44.21 11.39
CA ALA A 102 -23.54 45.43 11.04
C ALA A 102 -24.22 46.73 11.53
N PHE A 103 -25.55 46.72 11.71
CA PHE A 103 -26.31 47.89 12.15
C PHE A 103 -27.32 47.56 13.28
N PRO A 104 -27.45 48.39 14.33
CA PRO A 104 -28.29 48.11 15.50
C PRO A 104 -29.79 47.98 15.20
N ASP A 105 -30.27 48.65 14.15
CA ASP A 105 -31.68 48.76 13.75
C ASP A 105 -32.20 47.57 12.94
N VAL A 106 -31.32 46.60 12.63
CA VAL A 106 -31.68 45.35 11.97
C VAL A 106 -31.96 44.27 13.02
N GLY A 107 -33.13 43.62 12.91
CA GLY A 107 -33.60 42.65 13.91
C GLY A 107 -32.86 41.30 13.90
N SER A 108 -32.17 40.95 12.81
CA SER A 108 -31.49 39.66 12.61
C SER A 108 -30.06 39.84 12.10
N ASP A 109 -29.22 38.82 12.25
CA ASP A 109 -27.82 38.80 11.79
C ASP A 109 -27.76 38.52 10.29
N LEU A 110 -28.16 39.52 9.51
CA LEU A 110 -28.28 39.43 8.04
C LEU A 110 -26.99 39.79 7.31
N SER A 111 -26.02 40.40 8.00
CA SER A 111 -24.69 40.63 7.44
C SER A 111 -23.83 39.38 7.62
N PHE A 112 -22.87 39.19 6.72
CA PHE A 112 -21.99 38.03 6.74
C PHE A 112 -20.61 38.34 6.19
N SER A 113 -19.62 37.56 6.60
CA SER A 113 -18.29 37.49 5.99
C SER A 113 -17.94 36.02 5.76
N VAL A 114 -17.42 35.69 4.58
CA VAL A 114 -17.00 34.34 4.18
C VAL A 114 -15.57 34.40 3.67
N ALA A 115 -14.68 33.61 4.26
CA ALA A 115 -13.34 33.37 3.72
C ALA A 115 -13.35 32.06 2.93
N ILE A 116 -12.87 32.12 1.69
CA ILE A 116 -12.76 30.99 0.78
C ILE A 116 -11.30 30.94 0.31
N LEU A 117 -10.53 29.99 0.84
CA LEU A 117 -9.09 29.90 0.63
C LEU A 117 -8.67 28.49 0.22
N ASP A 118 -7.52 28.41 -0.44
CA ASP A 118 -6.79 27.17 -0.73
C ASP A 118 -5.81 26.79 0.41
N SER A 119 -4.96 25.78 0.19
CA SER A 119 -3.97 25.37 1.20
C SER A 119 -2.82 26.34 1.38
N TYR A 120 -2.57 27.21 0.41
CA TYR A 120 -1.58 28.28 0.48
C TYR A 120 -2.14 29.53 1.19
N ASN A 121 -3.41 29.49 1.59
CA ASN A 121 -4.17 30.61 2.14
C ASN A 121 -4.40 31.72 1.10
N ASP A 122 -4.39 31.38 -0.18
CA ASP A 122 -4.74 32.27 -1.27
C ASP A 122 -6.25 32.13 -1.55
N GLY A 123 -6.91 33.24 -1.87
CA GLY A 123 -8.32 33.21 -2.23
C GLY A 123 -9.03 34.54 -2.05
N VAL A 124 -10.24 34.48 -1.51
CA VAL A 124 -11.13 35.64 -1.46
C VAL A 124 -11.93 35.68 -0.15
N LEU A 125 -12.10 36.89 0.36
CA LEU A 125 -13.03 37.20 1.43
C LEU A 125 -14.25 37.89 0.82
N ILE A 126 -15.45 37.34 1.01
CA ILE A 126 -16.71 37.90 0.51
C ILE A 126 -17.51 38.38 1.71
N THR A 127 -17.90 39.64 1.68
CA THR A 127 -18.63 40.29 2.77
C THR A 127 -19.91 40.91 2.24
N GLY A 128 -21.02 40.54 2.86
CA GLY A 128 -22.34 41.10 2.61
C GLY A 128 -22.78 41.92 3.80
N ILE A 129 -22.96 43.22 3.61
CA ILE A 129 -23.49 44.12 4.63
C ILE A 129 -24.95 44.42 4.29
N TYR A 130 -25.84 44.04 5.21
CA TYR A 130 -27.28 44.24 5.07
C TYR A 130 -27.75 45.39 5.96
N SER A 131 -28.45 46.35 5.37
CA SER A 131 -29.19 47.42 6.05
C SER A 131 -30.69 47.33 5.72
N ARG A 132 -31.52 48.11 6.40
CA ARG A 132 -32.98 48.12 6.13
C ARG A 132 -33.35 48.57 4.73
N GLN A 133 -32.57 49.48 4.14
CA GLN A 133 -32.89 50.09 2.84
C GLN A 133 -32.08 49.45 1.71
N ASP A 134 -30.83 49.07 1.97
CA ASP A 134 -29.91 48.54 0.96
C ASP A 134 -29.10 47.35 1.48
N SER A 135 -28.58 46.54 0.55
CA SER A 135 -27.60 45.49 0.84
C SER A 135 -26.44 45.61 -0.13
N THR A 136 -25.22 45.58 0.38
CA THR A 136 -24.00 45.65 -0.45
C THR A 136 -23.17 44.41 -0.24
N THR A 137 -22.71 43.81 -1.33
CA THR A 137 -21.75 42.69 -1.29
C THR A 137 -20.49 43.08 -2.04
N TYR A 138 -19.34 42.84 -1.42
CA TYR A 138 -18.04 43.09 -2.00
C TYR A 138 -17.08 41.95 -1.65
N ALA A 139 -15.97 41.91 -2.37
CA ALA A 139 -14.94 40.89 -2.21
C ALA A 139 -13.55 41.53 -2.09
N LYS A 140 -12.75 41.02 -1.17
CA LYS A 140 -11.35 41.41 -0.98
C LYS A 140 -10.46 40.21 -1.33
N PRO A 141 -9.47 40.36 -2.23
CA PRO A 141 -8.52 39.29 -2.51
C PRO A 141 -7.60 39.05 -1.31
N VAL A 142 -7.26 37.79 -1.06
CA VAL A 142 -6.34 37.35 -0.01
C VAL A 142 -5.16 36.65 -0.67
N ASP A 143 -3.95 37.09 -0.30
CA ASP A 143 -2.67 36.54 -0.77
C ASP A 143 -1.89 36.08 0.46
N LYS A 144 -1.64 34.77 0.56
CA LYS A 144 -0.95 34.11 1.67
C LYS A 144 -1.53 34.43 3.05
N GLY A 145 -2.86 34.50 3.14
CA GLY A 145 -3.56 34.84 4.37
C GLY A 145 -3.53 36.32 4.73
N ILE A 146 -3.09 37.20 3.83
CA ILE A 146 -3.02 38.65 4.05
C ILE A 146 -3.89 39.34 3.00
N SER A 147 -4.80 40.22 3.46
CA SER A 147 -5.55 41.11 2.57
C SER A 147 -4.74 42.39 2.32
N ARG A 148 -4.74 42.86 1.06
CA ARG A 148 -4.17 44.18 0.71
C ARG A 148 -5.03 45.34 1.18
N TYR A 149 -6.30 45.09 1.46
CA TYR A 149 -7.27 46.05 1.94
C TYR A 149 -7.45 45.88 3.45
N GLU A 150 -7.72 46.98 4.13
CA GLU A 150 -8.05 46.96 5.55
C GLU A 150 -9.28 46.09 5.81
N LEU A 151 -9.20 45.27 6.86
CA LEU A 151 -10.24 44.32 7.24
C LEU A 151 -10.96 44.81 8.49
N SER A 152 -12.28 44.64 8.55
CA SER A 152 -13.05 44.79 9.77
C SER A 152 -12.68 43.71 10.80
N GLU A 153 -13.17 43.84 12.03
CA GLU A 153 -12.95 42.83 13.07
C GLU A 153 -13.56 41.49 12.67
N GLU A 154 -14.77 41.50 12.11
CA GLU A 154 -15.48 40.30 11.64
C GLU A 154 -14.77 39.65 10.45
N GLU A 155 -14.33 40.47 9.49
CA GLU A 155 -13.55 40.02 8.33
C GLU A 155 -12.23 39.35 8.77
N SER A 156 -11.50 40.00 9.68
CA SER A 156 -10.24 39.49 10.23
C SER A 156 -10.46 38.20 11.01
N TYR A 157 -11.55 38.09 11.77
CA TYR A 157 -11.89 36.86 12.48
C TYR A 157 -12.10 35.70 11.50
N VAL A 158 -12.96 35.88 10.48
CA VAL A 158 -13.31 34.80 9.54
C VAL A 158 -12.10 34.36 8.73
N LEU A 159 -11.24 35.31 8.33
CA LEU A 159 -9.97 35.01 7.68
C LEU A 159 -9.08 34.12 8.55
N ASN A 160 -8.89 34.49 9.82
CA ASN A 160 -8.09 33.69 10.76
C ASN A 160 -8.72 32.32 11.03
N GLU A 161 -10.04 32.23 11.13
CA GLU A 161 -10.73 30.95 11.30
C GLU A 161 -10.50 30.02 10.10
N ALA A 162 -10.59 30.54 8.87
CA ALA A 162 -10.32 29.77 7.66
C ALA A 162 -8.87 29.30 7.58
N ILE A 163 -7.90 30.17 7.89
CA ILE A 163 -6.46 29.82 7.86
C ILE A 163 -6.14 28.66 8.81
N ASN A 164 -6.80 28.63 9.98
CA ASN A 164 -6.60 27.63 11.02
C ASN A 164 -7.38 26.32 10.79
N LYS A 165 -8.25 26.23 9.77
CA LYS A 165 -8.86 24.95 9.39
C LYS A 165 -7.80 24.02 8.76
N LYS A 166 -7.81 22.77 9.22
CA LYS A 166 -6.96 21.69 8.72
C LYS A 166 -7.59 20.99 7.53
#